data_AF-B3MRL1-F1
#
_entry.id   AF-B3MRL1-F1
#
_cell.length_a   1.000
_cell.length_b   1.000
_cell.length_c   1.000
_cell.angle_alpha   90.00
_cell.angle_beta   90.00
_cell.angle_gamma   90.00
#
_symmetry.space_group_name_H-M   'P 1'
#
loop_
_entity.id
_entity.type
_entity.pdbx_description
1 polymer ?
#
loop_
_entity_poly.entity_id
_entity_poly.type
_entity_poly.pdbx_seq_one_letter_code
_entity_poly.pdbx_strand_id
1 'polypeptide(L)'
;MAANEPNRDLSRGHQWTARMPKDESADSPRLMCEFCGYRTRIYWNLQIHRRRHTGEKPFSCDRCQASFAARYQLNTHLERHQDIGERRRRHICTDCNLGFSSSRALYHHRPLHEDGKRFKCSQCEKSFAQAAGYAQHKRWHRQKRQRATEVKKNV
;
A
#
# COMPACT_ATOMS: atom_id res chain seq x y z
N MET A 1 21.93 41.44 27.41
CA MET A 1 21.28 40.49 28.34
C MET A 1 19.81 40.38 27.96
N ALA A 2 19.39 39.16 27.63
CA ALA A 2 18.05 38.55 27.70
C ALA A 2 16.84 39.27 27.06
N ALA A 3 15.89 38.61 26.44
CA ALA A 3 15.79 37.29 25.82
C ALA A 3 14.56 37.37 24.89
N ASN A 4 14.64 36.67 23.78
CA ASN A 4 13.56 36.38 22.85
C ASN A 4 12.49 35.52 23.56
N GLU A 5 11.22 35.90 23.50
CA GLU A 5 10.11 35.01 23.89
C GLU A 5 9.10 34.79 22.75
N PRO A 6 8.56 33.55 22.63
CA PRO A 6 7.97 33.05 21.40
C PRO A 6 6.44 32.84 21.48
N ASN A 7 5.86 32.91 20.28
CA ASN A 7 4.73 32.14 19.72
C ASN A 7 3.59 31.64 20.65
N ARG A 8 2.38 32.11 20.32
CA ARG A 8 1.10 31.87 21.02
C ARG A 8 0.66 30.40 21.01
N ASP A 9 0.49 29.92 22.23
CA ASP A 9 -0.40 28.89 22.77
C ASP A 9 -1.44 28.23 21.83
N LEU A 10 -1.33 26.90 21.71
CA LEU A 10 -2.40 25.99 21.30
C LEU A 10 -2.33 24.73 22.19
N SER A 11 -2.59 24.92 23.49
CA SER A 11 -2.73 23.82 24.45
C SER A 11 -4.05 23.95 25.20
N ARG A 12 -5.15 23.50 24.58
CA ARG A 12 -6.37 23.17 25.33
C ARG A 12 -6.62 21.67 25.28
N GLY A 13 -6.09 21.01 26.31
CA GLY A 13 -6.40 19.63 26.63
C GLY A 13 -7.89 19.43 26.86
N HIS A 14 -8.44 18.39 26.22
CA HIS A 14 -9.71 17.82 26.62
C HIS A 14 -9.40 16.51 27.33
N GLN A 15 -9.38 16.60 28.65
CA GLN A 15 -9.27 15.50 29.59
C GLN A 15 -10.61 14.75 29.57
N TRP A 16 -10.69 13.59 28.91
CA TRP A 16 -11.89 12.77 28.91
C TRP A 16 -11.81 11.73 30.03
N THR A 17 -12.20 12.12 31.24
CA THR A 17 -12.44 11.19 32.35
C THR A 17 -13.83 10.59 32.22
N ALA A 18 -14.04 9.67 31.28
CA ALA A 18 -15.22 8.82 31.25
C ALA A 18 -14.86 7.44 31.82
N ARG A 19 -15.16 7.24 33.11
CA ARG A 19 -15.13 5.94 33.78
C ARG A 19 -16.23 5.07 33.17
N MET A 20 -15.83 3.99 32.49
CA MET A 20 -16.76 3.07 31.82
C MET A 20 -17.60 2.29 32.85
N PRO A 21 -18.92 2.11 32.63
CA PRO A 21 -19.72 1.13 33.37
C PRO A 21 -19.19 -0.28 33.11
N LYS A 22 -18.92 -1.02 34.19
CA LYS A 22 -18.66 -2.47 34.16
C LYS A 22 -20.00 -3.19 34.13
N ASP A 23 -20.64 -3.28 32.97
CA ASP A 23 -21.76 -4.21 32.80
C ASP A 23 -21.45 -5.15 31.63
N GLU A 24 -21.24 -6.42 31.98
CA GLU A 24 -21.14 -7.55 31.07
C GLU A 24 -22.53 -7.87 30.50
N SER A 25 -22.91 -7.20 29.42
CA SER A 25 -24.08 -7.56 28.61
C SER A 25 -23.71 -7.65 27.13
N ALA A 26 -24.13 -8.76 26.51
CA ALA A 26 -23.65 -9.30 25.24
C ALA A 26 -24.12 -8.55 23.97
N ASP A 27 -24.28 -7.23 24.04
CA ASP A 27 -24.47 -6.37 22.86
C ASP A 27 -23.51 -5.18 22.94
N SER A 28 -22.29 -5.36 22.42
CA SER A 28 -21.30 -4.27 22.35
C SER A 28 -21.92 -3.06 21.62
N PRO A 29 -22.05 -1.90 22.28
CA PRO A 29 -22.73 -0.75 21.69
C PRO A 29 -22.06 -0.35 20.39
N ARG A 30 -22.86 -0.24 19.33
CA ARG A 30 -22.40 0.20 18.01
C ARG A 30 -22.11 1.69 18.08
N LEU A 31 -20.85 2.06 18.04
CA LEU A 31 -20.39 3.43 18.02
C LEU A 31 -20.57 4.00 16.60
N MET A 32 -21.14 5.20 16.49
CA MET A 32 -21.45 5.84 15.21
C MET A 32 -20.66 7.13 15.01
N CYS A 33 -20.25 7.40 13.78
CA CYS A 33 -19.68 8.67 13.38
C CYS A 33 -20.78 9.69 13.10
N GLU A 34 -20.69 10.82 13.78
CA GLU A 34 -21.62 11.96 13.69
C GLU A 34 -21.62 12.63 12.30
N PHE A 35 -20.55 12.46 11.51
CA PHE A 35 -20.39 13.15 10.23
C PHE A 35 -20.83 12.36 9.00
N CYS A 36 -20.81 11.02 9.06
CA CYS A 36 -21.12 10.21 7.87
C CYS A 36 -21.75 8.84 8.17
N GLY A 37 -22.30 8.65 9.36
CA GLY A 37 -23.05 7.45 9.73
C GLY A 37 -22.22 6.16 9.80
N TYR A 38 -20.89 6.23 9.72
CA TYR A 38 -20.01 5.07 9.86
C TYR A 38 -20.18 4.42 11.23
N ARG A 39 -20.33 3.09 11.28
CA ARG A 39 -20.57 2.33 12.51
C ARG A 39 -19.44 1.36 12.78
N THR A 40 -19.04 1.27 14.04
CA THR A 40 -18.05 0.29 14.49
C THR A 40 -18.31 -0.10 15.94
N ARG A 41 -17.91 -1.31 16.33
CA ARG A 41 -17.95 -1.74 17.73
C ARG A 41 -16.68 -1.37 18.50
N ILE A 42 -15.67 -0.87 17.80
CA ILE A 42 -14.34 -0.60 18.36
C ILE A 42 -14.15 0.92 18.45
N TYR A 43 -14.04 1.43 19.65
CA TYR A 43 -13.84 2.86 19.92
C TYR A 43 -12.66 3.46 19.16
N TRP A 44 -11.51 2.77 19.19
CA TRP A 44 -10.30 3.21 18.49
C TRP A 44 -10.50 3.36 16.98
N ASN A 45 -11.30 2.48 16.36
CA ASN A 45 -11.62 2.57 14.94
C ASN A 45 -12.49 3.79 14.63
N LEU A 46 -13.44 4.12 15.52
CA LEU A 46 -14.25 5.32 15.38
C LEU A 46 -13.37 6.58 15.50
N GLN A 47 -12.42 6.60 16.44
CA GLN A 47 -11.52 7.75 16.59
C GLN A 47 -10.61 7.95 15.37
N ILE A 48 -9.99 6.90 14.84
CA ILE A 48 -9.22 6.98 13.59
C ILE A 48 -10.13 7.44 12.44
N HIS A 49 -11.35 6.92 12.36
CA HIS A 49 -12.31 7.32 11.34
C HIS A 49 -12.65 8.82 11.43
N ARG A 50 -12.88 9.36 12.63
CA ARG A 50 -13.18 10.80 12.84
C ARG A 50 -12.08 11.71 12.28
N ARG A 51 -10.82 11.26 12.34
CA ARG A 51 -9.67 12.00 11.77
C ARG A 51 -9.74 12.17 10.26
N ARG A 52 -10.54 11.38 9.56
CA ARG A 52 -10.81 11.60 8.12
C ARG A 52 -11.62 12.87 7.87
N HIS A 53 -12.47 13.27 8.82
CA HIS A 53 -13.30 14.47 8.72
C HIS A 53 -12.55 15.70 9.21
N THR A 54 -11.80 15.58 10.31
CA THR A 54 -11.04 16.70 10.87
C THR A 54 -9.71 16.95 10.17
N GLY A 55 -9.21 15.98 9.40
CA GLY A 55 -7.90 16.06 8.75
C GLY A 55 -6.71 15.88 9.70
N GLU A 56 -6.96 15.60 10.98
CA GLU A 56 -5.91 15.40 11.98
C GLU A 56 -5.01 14.22 11.63
N LYS A 57 -3.70 14.49 11.55
CA LYS A 57 -2.67 13.49 11.26
C LYS A 57 -1.57 13.55 12.31
N PRO A 58 -1.83 13.04 13.53
CA PRO A 58 -0.91 13.19 14.66
C PRO A 58 0.37 12.35 14.54
N PHE A 59 0.46 11.45 13.56
CA PHE A 59 1.63 10.59 13.39
C PHE A 59 2.44 11.04 12.17
N SER A 60 3.48 11.83 12.39
CA SER A 60 4.43 12.24 11.35
C SER A 60 5.55 11.22 11.16
N CYS A 61 6.08 11.16 9.94
CA CYS A 61 7.34 10.50 9.66
C CYS A 61 8.49 11.48 9.93
N ASP A 62 9.53 11.04 10.64
CA ASP A 62 10.70 11.91 10.89
C ASP A 62 11.67 11.92 9.70
N ARG A 63 11.51 10.99 8.75
CA ARG A 63 12.35 10.88 7.55
C ARG A 63 11.77 11.59 6.33
N CYS A 64 10.49 11.95 6.35
CA CYS A 64 9.84 12.71 5.28
C CYS A 64 8.63 13.45 5.82
N GLN A 65 8.10 14.45 5.12
CA GLN A 65 6.99 15.28 5.59
C GLN A 65 5.61 14.59 5.54
N ALA A 66 5.56 13.26 5.49
CA ALA A 66 4.30 12.52 5.46
C ALA A 66 3.71 12.36 6.87
N SER A 67 2.41 12.65 7.00
CA SER A 67 1.66 12.48 8.25
C SER A 67 0.45 11.56 8.07
N PHE A 68 0.13 10.81 9.12
CA PHE A 68 -0.84 9.72 9.12
C PHE A 68 -1.86 9.86 10.26
N ALA A 69 -3.06 9.35 10.01
CA ALA A 69 -4.16 9.36 10.98
C ALA A 69 -4.03 8.25 12.03
N ALA A 70 -3.24 7.20 11.78
CA ALA A 70 -3.05 6.08 12.70
C ALA A 70 -1.60 5.57 12.75
N ARG A 71 -1.19 5.04 13.90
CA ARG A 71 0.17 4.53 14.14
C ARG A 71 0.56 3.37 13.21
N TYR A 72 -0.38 2.46 12.92
CA TYR A 72 -0.11 1.34 12.01
C TYR A 72 0.21 1.83 10.58
N GLN A 73 -0.43 2.91 10.13
CA GLN A 73 -0.18 3.51 8.81
C GLN A 73 1.22 4.11 8.75
N LEU A 74 1.65 4.80 9.82
CA LEU A 74 3.02 5.28 9.95
C LEU A 74 4.02 4.11 9.96
N ASN A 75 3.76 3.04 10.71
CA ASN A 75 4.65 1.87 10.75
C ASN A 75 4.83 1.25 9.34
N THR A 76 3.74 0.98 8.62
CA THR A 76 3.81 0.48 7.23
C THR A 76 4.54 1.47 6.31
N HIS A 77 4.37 2.77 6.52
CA HIS A 77 5.10 3.78 5.76
C HIS A 77 6.61 3.79 6.09
N LEU A 78 6.98 3.61 7.35
CA LEU A 78 8.38 3.52 7.78
C LEU A 78 9.09 2.29 7.20
N GLU A 79 8.37 1.19 6.93
CA GLU A 79 8.92 0.04 6.20
C GLU A 79 9.41 0.40 4.79
N ARG A 80 8.84 1.43 4.16
CA ARG A 80 9.30 1.94 2.86
C ARG A 80 10.59 2.76 2.97
N HIS A 81 10.87 3.31 4.16
CA HIS A 81 12.12 4.00 4.46
C HIS A 81 13.23 3.07 4.96
N GLN A 82 12.89 1.85 5.38
CA GLN A 82 13.87 0.82 5.66
C GLN A 82 14.45 0.33 4.33
N ASP A 83 15.77 0.19 4.28
CA ASP A 83 16.54 -0.10 3.07
C ASP A 83 15.86 -1.13 2.17
N ILE A 84 15.54 -0.69 0.95
CA ILE A 84 14.81 -1.45 -0.08
C ILE A 84 15.54 -2.76 -0.43
N GLY A 85 16.83 -2.86 -0.09
CA GLY A 85 17.71 -3.99 -0.37
C GLY A 85 17.62 -5.18 0.58
N GLU A 86 17.35 -5.00 1.88
CA GLU A 86 17.67 -6.06 2.86
C GLU A 86 16.42 -6.77 3.40
N ARG A 87 15.38 -6.04 3.81
CA ARG A 87 14.15 -6.65 4.38
C ARG A 87 13.20 -7.21 3.31
N ARG A 88 13.26 -6.68 2.09
CA ARG A 88 12.43 -7.09 0.94
C ARG A 88 13.09 -8.15 0.07
N ARG A 89 14.29 -8.64 0.39
CA ARG A 89 14.96 -9.72 -0.34
C ARG A 89 14.98 -11.03 0.45
N ARG A 90 13.91 -11.31 1.22
CA ARG A 90 13.80 -12.59 1.97
C ARG A 90 13.82 -13.82 1.07
N HIS A 91 13.49 -13.67 -0.21
CA HIS A 91 13.46 -14.77 -1.17
C HIS A 91 14.52 -14.53 -2.23
N ILE A 92 15.68 -15.15 -2.07
CA ILE A 92 16.84 -14.97 -2.95
C ILE A 92 16.87 -16.11 -3.96
N CYS A 93 17.09 -15.77 -5.23
CA CYS A 93 17.38 -16.76 -6.25
C CYS A 93 18.82 -17.25 -6.12
N THR A 94 19.01 -18.56 -5.96
CA THR A 94 20.35 -19.18 -5.82
C THR A 94 21.19 -19.08 -7.10
N ASP A 95 20.55 -18.98 -8.27
CA ASP A 95 21.25 -19.04 -9.56
C ASP A 95 21.82 -17.68 -9.99
N CYS A 96 21.21 -16.57 -9.56
CA CYS A 96 21.64 -15.21 -9.92
C CYS A 96 21.74 -14.23 -8.75
N ASN A 97 21.55 -14.72 -7.52
CA ASN A 97 21.55 -13.96 -6.27
C ASN A 97 20.58 -12.75 -6.22
N LEU A 98 19.59 -12.74 -7.12
CA LEU A 98 18.57 -11.69 -7.16
C LEU A 98 17.53 -11.92 -6.07
N GLY A 99 17.31 -10.91 -5.23
CA GLY A 99 16.34 -11.00 -4.12
C GLY A 99 14.96 -10.44 -4.45
N PHE A 100 13.94 -11.13 -3.94
CA PHE A 100 12.52 -10.86 -4.17
C PHE A 100 11.75 -10.62 -2.87
N SER A 101 10.71 -9.79 -2.97
CA SER A 101 9.83 -9.41 -1.84
C SER A 101 8.79 -10.45 -1.46
N SER A 102 8.64 -11.51 -2.25
CA SER A 102 7.72 -12.61 -1.95
C SER A 102 8.22 -13.93 -2.55
N SER A 103 7.88 -15.04 -1.89
CA SER A 103 8.19 -16.40 -2.38
C SER A 103 7.54 -16.66 -3.74
N ARG A 104 6.32 -16.13 -3.95
CA ARG A 104 5.60 -16.20 -5.23
C ARG A 104 6.38 -15.54 -6.37
N ALA A 105 7.01 -14.39 -6.12
CA ALA A 105 7.81 -13.71 -7.12
C ALA A 105 9.08 -14.50 -7.47
N LEU A 106 9.76 -15.08 -6.47
CA LEU A 106 10.89 -15.97 -6.70
C LEU A 106 10.49 -17.23 -7.48
N TYR A 107 9.37 -17.88 -7.13
CA TYR A 107 8.85 -19.05 -7.83
C TYR A 107 8.63 -18.80 -9.32
N HIS A 108 8.07 -17.65 -9.68
CA HIS A 108 7.90 -17.26 -11.08
C HIS A 108 9.18 -16.76 -11.76
N HIS A 109 10.20 -16.41 -10.99
CA HIS A 109 11.51 -16.00 -11.52
C HIS A 109 12.37 -17.21 -11.92
N ARG A 110 12.35 -18.31 -11.15
CA ARG A 110 13.17 -19.52 -11.40
C ARG A 110 13.10 -20.05 -12.84
N PRO A 111 11.93 -20.08 -13.53
CA PRO A 111 11.83 -20.49 -14.93
C PRO A 111 12.61 -19.62 -15.93
N LEU A 112 13.20 -18.49 -15.51
CA LEU A 112 14.06 -17.68 -16.38
C LEU A 112 15.47 -18.26 -16.55
N HIS A 113 15.90 -19.13 -15.63
CA HIS A 113 17.19 -19.84 -15.71
C HIS A 113 17.07 -21.17 -16.46
N GLU A 114 15.87 -21.73 -16.55
CA GLU A 114 15.58 -22.92 -17.35
C GLU A 114 15.08 -22.51 -18.75
N ASP A 115 15.88 -22.77 -19.79
CA ASP A 115 15.55 -22.41 -21.19
C ASP A 115 14.24 -23.02 -21.73
N GLY A 116 13.64 -23.97 -21.01
CA GLY A 116 12.45 -24.72 -21.43
C GLY A 116 11.10 -24.23 -20.89
N LYS A 117 11.03 -23.40 -19.83
CA LYS A 117 9.75 -23.03 -19.17
C LYS A 117 9.30 -21.59 -19.43
N ARG A 118 9.60 -21.06 -20.62
CA ARG A 118 9.16 -19.73 -21.06
C ARG A 118 8.05 -19.84 -22.09
N PHE A 119 7.03 -18.99 -21.95
CA PHE A 119 6.01 -18.76 -22.96
C PHE A 119 6.58 -17.85 -24.05
N LYS A 120 7.01 -18.44 -25.17
CA LYS A 120 7.54 -17.70 -26.32
C LYS A 120 6.39 -17.19 -27.18
N CYS A 121 6.46 -15.92 -27.59
CA CYS A 121 5.53 -15.38 -28.57
C CYS A 121 5.92 -15.84 -29.98
N SER A 122 4.96 -16.24 -30.80
CA SER A 122 5.20 -16.60 -32.21
C SER A 122 5.21 -15.39 -33.15
N GLN A 123 4.77 -14.21 -32.68
CA GLN A 123 4.71 -12.97 -33.45
C GLN A 123 5.86 -11.99 -33.13
N CYS A 124 6.67 -12.29 -32.12
CA CYS A 124 7.91 -11.57 -31.80
C CYS A 124 8.82 -12.43 -30.93
N GLU A 125 10.09 -12.08 -30.82
CA GLU A 125 11.10 -12.85 -30.06
C GLU A 125 10.97 -12.72 -28.52
N LYS A 126 9.88 -12.12 -28.01
CA LYS A 126 9.68 -11.93 -26.57
C LYS A 126 9.24 -13.24 -25.91
N SER A 127 9.89 -13.53 -24.79
CA SER A 127 9.66 -14.72 -23.96
C SER A 127 9.24 -14.30 -22.55
N PHE A 128 8.22 -14.96 -22.00
CA PHE A 128 7.64 -14.62 -20.70
C PHE A 128 7.71 -15.81 -19.74
N ALA A 129 8.06 -15.60 -18.47
CA ALA A 129 8.04 -16.66 -17.45
C ALA A 129 6.63 -17.01 -16.94
N GLN A 130 5.62 -16.19 -17.25
CA GLN A 130 4.26 -16.34 -16.72
C GLN A 130 3.21 -16.34 -17.85
N ALA A 131 2.24 -17.25 -17.75
CA ALA A 131 1.14 -17.37 -18.70
C ALA A 131 0.26 -16.11 -18.76
N ALA A 132 0.02 -15.45 -17.61
CA ALA A 132 -0.78 -14.22 -17.53
C ALA A 132 -0.11 -13.06 -18.31
N GLY A 133 1.20 -12.88 -18.14
CA GLY A 133 1.98 -11.88 -18.88
C GLY A 133 1.99 -12.17 -20.38
N TYR A 134 2.14 -13.45 -20.76
CA TYR A 134 2.04 -13.88 -22.16
C TYR A 134 0.65 -13.61 -22.76
N ALA A 135 -0.42 -13.96 -22.06
CA ALA A 135 -1.79 -13.73 -22.52
C ALA A 135 -2.09 -12.25 -22.72
N GLN A 136 -1.63 -11.38 -21.81
CA GLN A 136 -1.73 -9.93 -21.97
C GLN A 136 -0.92 -9.44 -23.18
N HIS A 137 0.30 -9.94 -23.35
CA HIS A 137 1.14 -9.59 -24.49
C HIS A 137 0.53 -10.01 -25.84
N LYS A 138 -0.11 -11.18 -25.95
CA LYS A 138 -0.83 -11.58 -27.17
C LYS A 138 -1.98 -10.63 -27.51
N ARG A 139 -2.67 -10.08 -26.51
CA ARG A 139 -3.75 -9.08 -26.73
C ARG A 139 -3.19 -7.80 -27.36
N TRP A 140 -1.99 -7.38 -26.97
CA TRP A 140 -1.32 -6.22 -27.57
C TRP A 140 -1.05 -6.41 -29.07
N HIS A 141 -0.61 -7.61 -29.50
CA HIS A 141 -0.44 -7.91 -30.93
C HIS A 141 -1.75 -7.78 -31.73
N ARG A 142 -2.88 -8.21 -31.16
CA ARG A 142 -4.20 -8.05 -31.78
C ARG A 142 -4.58 -6.58 -31.93
N GLN A 143 -4.34 -5.76 -30.91
CA GLN A 143 -4.62 -4.31 -30.93
C GLN A 143 -3.71 -3.54 -31.89
N LYS A 144 -2.40 -3.89 -31.95
CA LYS A 144 -1.46 -3.27 -32.89
C LYS A 144 -1.82 -3.57 -34.34
N ARG A 145 -2.29 -4.79 -34.64
CA ARG A 145 -2.76 -5.15 -35.98
C ARG A 145 -4.02 -4.37 -36.38
N GLN A 146 -4.98 -4.19 -35.47
CA GLN A 146 -6.19 -3.40 -35.72
C GLN A 146 -5.88 -1.93 -36.02
N ARG A 147 -4.98 -1.31 -35.24
CA ARG A 147 -4.51 0.05 -35.51
C ARG A 147 -3.80 0.18 -36.87
N ALA A 148 -2.99 -0.81 -37.24
CA ALA A 148 -2.31 -0.80 -38.54
C ALA A 148 -3.29 -0.99 -39.73
N THR A 149 -4.41 -1.68 -39.53
CA THR A 149 -5.45 -1.83 -40.58
C THR A 149 -6.36 -0.62 -40.72
N GLU A 150 -6.57 0.18 -39.67
CA GLU A 150 -7.35 1.41 -39.74
C GLU A 150 -6.58 2.55 -40.43
N VAL A 151 -5.26 2.64 -40.21
CA VAL A 151 -4.40 3.62 -40.92
C VAL A 151 -4.41 3.40 -42.44
N LYS A 152 -4.56 2.15 -42.91
CA LYS A 152 -4.62 1.83 -44.35
C LYS A 152 -5.99 2.06 -45.01
N LYS A 153 -7.04 2.39 -44.23
CA LYS A 153 -8.37 2.75 -44.76
C LYS A 153 -8.60 4.26 -44.84
N ASN A 154 -7.67 5.06 -44.28
CA ASN A 154 -7.69 6.52 -44.29
C ASN A 154 -6.58 7.13 -45.17
N VAL A 155 -6.02 6.35 -46.11
CA VAL A 155 -5.13 6.82 -47.19
C VAL A 155 -5.79 6.50 -48.52
#